data_AF-A0A9X0QYB9-F1
#
_entry.id   AF-A0A9X0QYB9-F1
#
_cell.length_a   1.000
_cell.length_b   1.000
_cell.length_c   1.000
_cell.angle_alpha   90.00
_cell.angle_beta   90.00
_cell.angle_gamma   90.00
#
_symmetry.space_group_name_H-M   'P 1'
#
loop_
_entity.id
_entity.type
_entity.pdbx_description
1 polymer ?
#
loop_
_entity_poly.entity_id
_entity_poly.type
_entity_poly.pdbx_seq_one_letter_code
_entity_poly.pdbx_strand_id
1 'polypeptide(L)'
;MKVNSKDIAASAILILLAVVGLWLNLDHNLGSARRMGPGYMPMLVFWTLLGLAGLVLLAAFFSGPDPLQKWTTQESVNLALAIAVGTAVWWVAPNFGTFFSSTYNGVGLGMLAGFLVLCWSLGWRLIGCICAAMCVFALLLEQGGLMLALIGTILVASLAEPEHRDRPLGVMGITIFLLALCWWVFIKQLDIRVSVWPQF
;
A
#
# COMPACT_ATOMS: atom_id res chain seq x y z
N MET A 1 33.39 -3.43 -17.59
CA MET A 1 32.63 -3.51 -16.32
C MET A 1 31.34 -4.24 -16.63
N LYS A 2 31.03 -5.34 -15.93
CA LYS A 2 29.72 -5.98 -16.03
C LYS A 2 28.80 -5.14 -15.15
N VAL A 3 27.79 -4.50 -15.75
CA VAL A 3 26.93 -3.55 -15.04
C VAL A 3 25.59 -4.22 -14.78
N ASN A 4 25.11 -4.18 -13.53
CA ASN A 4 23.79 -4.69 -13.19
C ASN A 4 22.70 -3.68 -13.57
N SER A 5 22.00 -3.93 -14.67
CA SER A 5 20.97 -3.01 -15.17
C SER A 5 19.74 -2.94 -14.27
N LYS A 6 19.42 -4.04 -13.55
CA LYS A 6 18.29 -4.08 -12.60
C LYS A 6 18.54 -3.19 -11.40
N ASP A 7 19.72 -3.30 -10.80
CA ASP A 7 20.08 -2.52 -9.61
C ASP A 7 20.18 -1.03 -9.95
N ILE A 8 20.66 -0.67 -11.14
CA ILE A 8 20.67 0.72 -11.60
C ILE A 8 19.25 1.26 -11.74
N ALA A 9 18.35 0.53 -12.40
CA ALA A 9 16.98 0.99 -12.57
C ALA A 9 16.24 1.11 -11.22
N ALA A 10 16.40 0.11 -10.34
CA ALA A 10 15.80 0.13 -9.01
C ALA A 10 16.32 1.30 -8.17
N SER A 11 17.65 1.49 -8.10
CA SER A 11 18.24 2.61 -7.36
C SER A 11 17.86 3.97 -7.94
N ALA A 12 17.77 4.11 -9.27
CA ALA A 12 17.31 5.34 -9.90
C ALA A 12 15.87 5.71 -9.48
N ILE A 13 14.95 4.74 -9.46
CA ILE A 13 13.56 4.95 -9.01
C ILE A 13 13.52 5.33 -7.52
N LEU A 14 14.28 4.62 -6.67
CA LEU A 14 14.33 4.89 -5.23
C LEU A 14 14.96 6.25 -4.91
N ILE A 15 16.00 6.65 -5.64
CA ILE A 15 16.61 7.99 -5.55
C ILE A 15 15.59 9.05 -5.95
N LEU A 16 14.88 8.87 -7.08
CA LEU A 16 13.84 9.80 -7.50
C LEU A 16 12.77 9.96 -6.43
N LEU A 17 12.27 8.85 -5.87
CA LEU A 17 11.27 8.86 -4.81
C LEU A 17 11.79 9.56 -3.54
N ALA A 18 13.04 9.31 -3.15
CA ALA A 18 13.67 9.97 -2.02
C ALA A 18 13.80 11.49 -2.25
N VAL A 19 14.25 11.91 -3.44
CA VAL A 19 14.41 13.33 -3.79
C VAL A 19 13.06 14.05 -3.78
N VAL A 20 12.03 13.47 -4.40
CA VAL A 20 10.68 14.04 -4.40
C VAL A 20 10.13 14.12 -2.97
N GLY A 21 10.32 13.06 -2.18
CA GLY A 21 9.89 13.02 -0.78
C GLY A 21 10.59 14.08 0.08
N LEU A 22 11.91 14.24 -0.07
CA LEU A 22 12.69 15.29 0.60
C LEU A 22 12.20 16.68 0.19
N TRP A 23 11.95 16.90 -1.10
CA TRP A 23 11.47 18.16 -1.62
C TRP A 23 10.09 18.55 -1.05
N LEU A 24 9.14 17.61 -1.04
CA LEU A 24 7.81 17.83 -0.45
C LEU A 24 7.86 18.08 1.07
N ASN A 25 8.87 17.52 1.75
CA ASN A 25 9.02 17.66 3.19
C ASN A 25 9.71 18.97 3.62
N LEU A 26 10.23 19.77 2.67
CA LEU A 26 10.89 21.04 2.98
C LEU A 26 9.95 22.05 3.65
N ASP A 27 8.65 21.97 3.35
CA ASP A 27 7.63 22.87 3.92
C ASP A 27 7.23 22.50 5.35
N HIS A 28 7.75 21.39 5.89
CA HIS A 28 7.30 20.83 7.17
C HIS A 28 8.31 21.11 8.28
N ASN A 29 7.83 21.55 9.44
CA ASN A 29 8.70 21.81 10.59
C ASN A 29 9.29 20.50 11.13
N LEU A 30 10.62 20.44 11.27
CA LEU A 30 11.34 19.26 11.73
C LEU A 30 11.37 19.15 13.27
N GLY A 31 11.35 20.27 13.99
CA GLY A 31 11.56 20.23 15.45
C GLY A 31 12.94 19.67 15.84
N SER A 32 13.00 18.90 16.93
CA SER A 32 14.24 18.27 17.43
C SER A 32 14.04 16.77 17.67
N ALA A 33 15.11 15.99 17.82
CA ALA A 33 15.01 14.56 18.09
C ALA A 33 14.18 14.19 19.34
N ARG A 34 14.08 15.09 20.33
CA ARG A 34 13.30 14.90 21.56
C ARG A 34 11.87 15.48 21.49
N ARG A 35 11.60 16.29 20.47
CA ARG A 35 10.30 16.92 20.19
C ARG A 35 10.15 16.99 18.68
N MET A 36 9.91 15.83 18.08
CA MET A 36 9.90 15.65 16.63
C MET A 36 8.70 16.36 16.03
N GLY A 37 8.94 17.25 15.06
CA GLY A 37 7.90 17.84 14.24
C GLY A 37 7.41 16.88 13.15
N PRO A 38 6.33 17.21 12.43
CA PRO A 38 5.74 16.33 11.42
C PRO A 38 6.70 15.96 10.29
N GLY A 39 7.68 16.82 9.99
CA GLY A 39 8.67 16.55 8.95
C GLY A 39 9.85 15.68 9.39
N TYR A 40 10.08 15.47 10.70
CA TYR A 40 11.29 14.80 11.19
C TYR A 40 11.43 13.35 10.70
N MET A 41 10.39 12.56 10.90
CA MET A 41 10.37 11.14 10.50
C MET A 41 10.47 10.98 8.97
N PRO A 42 9.66 11.67 8.14
CA PRO A 42 9.83 11.65 6.70
C PRO A 42 11.25 12.02 6.25
N MET A 43 11.85 13.04 6.87
CA MET A 43 13.22 13.47 6.55
C MET A 43 14.22 12.33 6.75
N LEU A 44 14.17 11.66 7.91
CA LEU A 44 15.05 10.52 8.19
C LEU A 44 14.85 9.36 7.21
N VAL A 45 13.61 9.01 6.90
CA VAL A 45 13.30 7.90 6.00
C VAL A 45 13.80 8.21 4.59
N PHE A 46 13.58 9.41 4.06
CA PHE A 46 14.03 9.74 2.72
C PHE A 46 15.54 9.92 2.62
N TRP A 47 16.22 10.45 3.64
CA TRP A 47 17.70 10.48 3.66
C TRP A 47 18.31 9.09 3.74
N THR A 48 17.77 8.20 4.58
CA THR A 48 18.24 6.81 4.66
C THR A 48 17.96 6.07 3.36
N LEU A 49 16.79 6.27 2.75
CA LEU A 49 16.47 5.73 1.43
C LEU A 49 17.44 6.23 0.36
N LEU A 50 17.74 7.54 0.32
CA LEU A 50 18.69 8.13 -0.62
C LEU A 50 20.09 7.54 -0.45
N GLY A 51 20.54 7.40 0.81
CA GLY A 51 21.84 6.81 1.13
C GLY A 51 21.93 5.34 0.71
N LEU A 52 20.95 4.53 1.07
CA LEU A 52 20.90 3.11 0.71
C LEU A 52 20.79 2.92 -0.81
N ALA A 53 19.94 3.69 -1.49
CA ALA A 53 19.81 3.64 -2.94
C ALA A 53 21.10 4.08 -3.64
N GLY A 54 21.80 5.08 -3.10
CA GLY A 54 23.14 5.48 -3.56
C GLY A 54 24.18 4.36 -3.41
N LEU A 55 24.16 3.65 -2.27
CA LEU A 55 25.04 2.48 -2.06
C LEU A 55 24.73 1.35 -3.05
N VAL A 56 23.45 1.06 -3.29
CA VAL A 56 23.03 0.07 -4.30
C VAL A 56 23.44 0.49 -5.71
N LEU A 57 23.27 1.76 -6.07
CA LEU A 57 23.72 2.31 -7.36
C LEU A 57 25.23 2.13 -7.54
N LEU A 58 26.02 2.43 -6.51
CA LEU A 58 27.48 2.23 -6.55
C LEU A 58 27.83 0.75 -6.69
N ALA A 59 27.19 -0.13 -5.91
CA ALA A 59 27.40 -1.58 -5.98
C ALA A 59 27.03 -2.16 -7.35
N ALA A 60 26.02 -1.59 -8.03
CA ALA A 60 25.56 -2.05 -9.34
C ALA A 60 26.64 -1.99 -10.44
N PHE A 61 27.65 -1.12 -10.29
CA PHE A 61 28.79 -1.03 -11.21
C PHE A 61 29.82 -2.17 -11.00
N PHE A 62 29.74 -2.89 -9.89
CA PHE A 62 30.64 -3.99 -9.52
C PHE A 62 29.93 -5.36 -9.51
N SER A 63 28.60 -5.39 -9.42
CA SER A 63 27.76 -6.59 -9.49
C SER A 63 27.61 -7.11 -10.92
N GLY A 64 27.44 -8.44 -11.07
CA GLY A 64 27.33 -9.11 -12.37
C GLY A 64 26.19 -8.60 -13.27
N PRO A 65 26.19 -8.98 -14.57
CA PRO A 65 25.25 -8.44 -15.53
C PRO A 65 23.91 -9.19 -15.41
N ASP A 66 22.96 -8.57 -14.72
CA ASP A 66 21.57 -8.99 -14.75
C ASP A 66 20.77 -8.06 -15.68
N PRO A 67 20.31 -8.55 -16.85
CA PRO A 67 19.54 -7.74 -17.79
C PRO A 67 18.14 -7.47 -17.25
N LEU A 68 17.61 -6.28 -17.54
CA LEU A 68 16.23 -5.91 -17.21
C LEU A 68 15.24 -6.82 -17.93
N GLN A 69 14.26 -7.34 -17.19
CA GLN A 69 13.14 -8.04 -17.79
C GLN A 69 12.27 -7.03 -18.52
N LYS A 70 12.01 -7.29 -19.80
CA LYS A 70 11.11 -6.45 -20.60
C LYS A 70 9.68 -6.74 -20.17
N TRP A 71 8.93 -5.69 -19.89
CA TRP A 71 7.52 -5.82 -19.57
C TRP A 71 6.74 -6.26 -20.79
N THR A 72 5.70 -7.06 -20.56
CA THR A 72 4.73 -7.39 -21.60
C THR A 72 3.89 -6.15 -21.87
N THR A 73 3.55 -5.88 -23.13
CA THR A 73 2.69 -4.75 -23.51
C THR A 73 1.38 -4.73 -22.72
N GLN A 74 0.84 -5.92 -22.41
CA GLN A 74 -0.36 -6.09 -21.59
C GLN A 74 -0.20 -5.56 -20.16
N GLU A 75 0.97 -5.74 -19.54
CA GLU A 75 1.25 -5.26 -18.17
C GLU A 75 1.35 -3.73 -18.14
N SER A 76 1.98 -3.16 -19.16
CA SER A 76 2.14 -1.70 -19.28
C SER A 76 0.79 -1.01 -19.53
N VAL A 77 -0.04 -1.59 -20.40
CA VAL A 77 -1.41 -1.10 -20.66
C VAL A 77 -2.27 -1.22 -19.41
N ASN A 78 -2.20 -2.35 -18.69
CA ASN A 78 -2.99 -2.55 -17.49
C ASN A 78 -2.61 -1.55 -16.38
N LEU A 79 -1.32 -1.24 -16.22
CA LEU A 79 -0.88 -0.21 -15.27
C LEU A 79 -1.41 1.18 -15.64
N ALA A 80 -1.34 1.55 -16.93
CA ALA A 80 -1.89 2.82 -17.39
C ALA A 80 -3.41 2.90 -17.19
N LEU A 81 -4.12 1.80 -17.46
CA LEU A 81 -5.56 1.68 -17.25
C LEU A 81 -5.91 1.79 -15.77
N ALA A 82 -5.14 1.15 -14.88
CA ALA A 82 -5.31 1.25 -13.43
C ALA A 82 -5.21 2.71 -12.93
N ILE A 83 -4.23 3.47 -13.44
CA ILE A 83 -4.06 4.89 -13.09
C ILE A 83 -5.25 5.72 -13.65
N ALA A 84 -5.63 5.49 -14.91
CA ALA A 84 -6.75 6.21 -15.53
C ALA A 84 -8.09 5.93 -14.84
N VAL A 85 -8.38 4.66 -14.52
CA VAL A 85 -9.62 4.28 -13.82
C VAL A 85 -9.59 4.79 -12.38
N GLY A 86 -8.48 4.64 -11.66
CA GLY A 86 -8.39 5.12 -10.29
C GLY A 86 -8.58 6.63 -10.17
N THR A 87 -8.01 7.41 -11.10
CA THR A 87 -8.20 8.86 -11.17
C THR A 87 -9.63 9.25 -11.57
N ALA A 88 -10.22 8.58 -12.56
CA ALA A 88 -11.61 8.82 -12.95
C ALA A 88 -12.59 8.50 -11.80
N VAL A 89 -12.37 7.40 -11.09
CA VAL A 89 -13.19 6.98 -9.96
C VAL A 89 -13.05 7.95 -8.79
N TRP A 90 -11.84 8.41 -8.49
CA TRP A 90 -11.65 9.47 -7.49
C TRP A 90 -12.41 10.74 -7.85
N TRP A 91 -12.42 11.13 -9.14
CA TRP A 91 -13.14 12.31 -9.60
C TRP A 91 -14.67 12.18 -9.47
N VAL A 92 -15.21 10.97 -9.64
CA VAL A 92 -16.64 10.69 -9.50
C VAL A 92 -17.03 10.39 -8.04
N ALA A 93 -16.07 9.98 -7.18
CA ALA A 93 -16.31 9.59 -5.79
C ALA A 93 -17.14 10.59 -4.97
N PRO A 94 -16.95 11.92 -5.07
CA PRO A 94 -17.74 12.90 -4.32
C PRO A 94 -19.24 12.86 -4.63
N ASN A 95 -19.65 12.31 -5.78
CA ASN A 95 -21.05 12.25 -6.19
C ASN A 95 -21.84 11.12 -5.48
N PHE A 96 -21.16 10.15 -4.86
CA PHE A 96 -21.82 9.00 -4.22
C PHE A 96 -22.35 9.29 -2.82
N GLY A 97 -21.86 10.33 -2.15
CA GLY A 97 -22.35 10.72 -0.83
C GLY A 97 -21.36 11.54 -0.02
N THR A 98 -21.84 12.09 1.10
CA THR A 98 -21.06 12.94 2.01
C THR A 98 -19.86 12.24 2.63
N PHE A 99 -19.87 10.90 2.69
CA PHE A 99 -18.77 10.08 3.16
C PHE A 99 -17.51 10.18 2.27
N PHE A 100 -17.68 10.39 0.96
CA PHE A 100 -16.58 10.47 0.00
C PHE A 100 -16.19 11.90 -0.37
N SER A 101 -16.99 12.90 0.01
CA SER A 101 -16.76 14.30 -0.34
C SER A 101 -15.89 15.07 0.67
N SER A 102 -15.93 14.70 1.95
CA SER A 102 -15.37 15.52 3.04
C SER A 102 -14.03 15.01 3.59
N THR A 103 -13.64 13.78 3.24
CA THR A 103 -12.46 13.07 3.78
C THR A 103 -11.63 12.47 2.64
N TYR A 104 -10.44 11.95 2.95
CA TYR A 104 -9.60 11.16 2.04
C TYR A 104 -10.24 9.84 1.54
N ASN A 105 -11.46 9.53 1.94
CA ASN A 105 -12.21 8.34 1.51
C ASN A 105 -12.45 8.32 -0.01
N GLY A 106 -12.65 9.49 -0.63
CA GLY A 106 -12.74 9.56 -2.10
C GLY A 106 -11.47 9.09 -2.79
N VAL A 107 -10.30 9.46 -2.23
CA VAL A 107 -8.98 8.98 -2.71
C VAL A 107 -8.86 7.48 -2.46
N GLY A 108 -9.28 7.00 -1.28
CA GLY A 108 -9.29 5.57 -0.95
C GLY A 108 -10.11 4.73 -1.94
N LEU A 109 -11.28 5.21 -2.36
CA LEU A 109 -12.13 4.55 -3.34
C LEU A 109 -11.49 4.56 -4.74
N GLY A 110 -10.91 5.68 -5.16
CA GLY A 110 -10.14 5.76 -6.40
C GLY A 110 -8.95 4.80 -6.43
N MET A 111 -8.17 4.75 -5.34
CA MET A 111 -7.05 3.81 -5.19
C MET A 111 -7.52 2.35 -5.24
N LEU A 112 -8.61 2.02 -4.53
CA LEU A 112 -9.20 0.68 -4.56
C LEU A 112 -9.57 0.27 -5.98
N ALA A 113 -10.26 1.15 -6.73
CA ALA A 113 -10.64 0.85 -8.11
C ALA A 113 -9.42 0.66 -9.02
N GLY A 114 -8.40 1.51 -8.88
CA GLY A 114 -7.13 1.35 -9.62
C GLY A 114 -6.44 0.02 -9.31
N PHE A 115 -6.36 -0.38 -8.04
CA PHE A 115 -5.74 -1.65 -7.65
C PHE A 115 -6.55 -2.87 -8.10
N LEU A 116 -7.89 -2.80 -8.10
CA LEU A 116 -8.73 -3.87 -8.64
C LEU A 116 -8.54 -4.05 -10.15
N VAL A 117 -8.35 -2.97 -10.90
CA VAL A 117 -7.98 -3.05 -12.32
C VAL A 117 -6.61 -3.69 -12.49
N LEU A 118 -5.66 -3.30 -11.65
CA LEU A 118 -4.31 -3.87 -11.66
C LEU A 118 -4.32 -5.39 -11.40
N CYS A 119 -5.30 -5.90 -10.64
CA CYS A 119 -5.51 -7.32 -10.41
C CYS A 119 -5.83 -8.13 -11.67
N TRP A 120 -6.26 -7.50 -12.75
CA TRP A 120 -6.65 -8.20 -13.98
C TRP A 120 -5.48 -8.91 -14.66
N SER A 121 -4.27 -8.37 -14.54
CA SER A 121 -3.06 -8.98 -15.13
C SER A 121 -2.40 -9.99 -14.17
N LEU A 122 -2.06 -11.18 -14.68
CA LEU A 122 -1.53 -12.28 -13.88
C LEU A 122 -0.22 -11.92 -13.15
N GLY A 123 0.64 -11.09 -13.76
CA GLY A 123 1.90 -10.64 -13.15
C GLY A 123 1.74 -9.65 -11.99
N TRP A 124 0.67 -8.86 -11.99
CA TRP A 124 0.44 -7.80 -10.99
C TRP A 124 -0.65 -8.15 -9.98
N ARG A 125 -1.35 -9.28 -10.18
CA ARG A 125 -2.50 -9.68 -9.36
C ARG A 125 -2.20 -9.70 -7.87
N LEU A 126 -1.05 -10.24 -7.50
CA LEU A 126 -0.67 -10.40 -6.11
C LEU A 126 -0.46 -9.04 -5.43
N ILE A 127 0.29 -8.13 -6.08
CA ILE A 127 0.54 -6.77 -5.58
C ILE A 127 -0.78 -5.97 -5.54
N GLY A 128 -1.59 -6.05 -6.61
CA GLY A 128 -2.89 -5.39 -6.68
C GLY A 128 -3.84 -5.82 -5.57
N CYS A 129 -3.93 -7.11 -5.27
CA CYS A 129 -4.79 -7.63 -4.20
C CYS A 129 -4.32 -7.16 -2.81
N ILE A 130 -3.02 -7.12 -2.54
CA ILE A 130 -2.49 -6.63 -1.26
C ILE A 130 -2.81 -5.14 -1.09
N CYS A 131 -2.54 -4.32 -2.11
CA CYS A 131 -2.83 -2.90 -2.08
C CYS A 131 -4.35 -2.63 -1.98
N ALA A 132 -5.17 -3.39 -2.70
CA ALA A 132 -6.63 -3.31 -2.62
C ALA A 132 -7.13 -3.70 -1.22
N ALA A 133 -6.56 -4.73 -0.57
CA ALA A 133 -6.90 -5.09 0.79
C ALA A 133 -6.62 -3.93 1.76
N MET A 134 -5.48 -3.25 1.63
CA MET A 134 -5.19 -2.06 2.44
C MET A 134 -6.20 -0.92 2.22
N CYS A 135 -6.64 -0.68 0.98
CA CYS A 135 -7.69 0.32 0.71
C CYS A 135 -9.03 -0.10 1.30
N VAL A 136 -9.41 -1.37 1.20
CA VAL A 136 -10.63 -1.93 1.81
C VAL A 136 -10.59 -1.74 3.32
N PHE A 137 -9.45 -2.02 3.97
CA PHE A 137 -9.27 -1.74 5.40
C PHE A 137 -9.57 -0.29 5.73
N ALA A 138 -8.92 0.64 5.03
CA ALA A 138 -9.00 2.06 5.31
C ALA A 138 -10.43 2.60 5.17
N LEU A 139 -11.15 2.16 4.12
CA LEU A 139 -12.53 2.58 3.87
C LEU A 139 -13.52 1.96 4.86
N LEU A 140 -13.34 0.70 5.24
CA LEU A 140 -14.24 0.01 6.17
C LEU A 140 -13.99 0.41 7.63
N LEU A 141 -12.77 0.83 7.98
CA LEU A 141 -12.43 1.10 9.38
C LEU A 141 -13.27 2.25 9.97
N GLU A 142 -13.55 3.30 9.19
CA GLU A 142 -14.25 4.49 9.67
C GLU A 142 -15.74 4.20 10.01
N GLN A 143 -16.44 3.40 9.21
CA GLN A 143 -17.86 3.08 9.42
C GLN A 143 -18.10 1.69 10.01
N GLY A 144 -17.37 0.68 9.53
CA GLY A 144 -17.54 -0.73 9.88
C GLY A 144 -16.81 -1.15 11.17
N GLY A 145 -15.87 -0.33 11.64
CA GLY A 145 -15.04 -0.65 12.79
C GLY A 145 -13.98 -1.72 12.50
N LEU A 146 -13.20 -2.05 13.53
CA LEU A 146 -12.01 -2.90 13.43
C LEU A 146 -12.33 -4.32 12.96
N MET A 147 -13.40 -4.94 13.48
CA MET A 147 -13.71 -6.34 13.14
C MET A 147 -14.15 -6.51 11.69
N LEU A 148 -15.00 -5.61 11.19
CA LEU A 148 -15.48 -5.67 9.82
C LEU A 148 -14.35 -5.33 8.83
N ALA A 149 -13.51 -4.36 9.16
CA ALA A 149 -12.32 -4.03 8.37
C ALA A 149 -11.35 -5.22 8.29
N LEU A 150 -11.10 -5.93 9.40
CA LEU A 150 -10.26 -7.14 9.40
C LEU A 150 -10.86 -8.29 8.58
N ILE A 151 -12.17 -8.51 8.65
CA ILE A 151 -12.83 -9.52 7.80
C ILE A 151 -12.64 -9.15 6.33
N GLY A 152 -12.90 -7.88 5.96
CA GLY A 152 -12.75 -7.39 4.59
C GLY A 152 -11.33 -7.58 4.05
N THR A 153 -10.31 -7.21 4.83
CA THR A 153 -8.92 -7.37 4.41
C THR A 153 -8.52 -8.82 4.23
N ILE A 154 -8.86 -9.69 5.18
CA ILE A 154 -8.48 -11.10 5.11
C ILE A 154 -9.15 -11.78 3.92
N LEU A 155 -10.42 -11.48 3.66
CA LEU A 155 -11.12 -12.02 2.49
C LEU A 155 -10.46 -11.54 1.19
N VAL A 156 -10.17 -10.26 1.05
CA VAL A 156 -9.53 -9.71 -0.17
C VAL A 156 -8.11 -10.26 -0.35
N ALA A 157 -7.34 -10.39 0.73
CA ALA A 157 -6.01 -10.98 0.70
C ALA A 157 -6.05 -12.46 0.33
N SER A 158 -7.03 -13.23 0.83
CA SER A 158 -7.18 -14.65 0.51
C SER A 158 -7.48 -14.92 -0.96
N LEU A 159 -8.07 -13.95 -1.67
CA LEU A 159 -8.32 -14.04 -3.11
C LEU A 159 -7.05 -13.89 -3.96
N ALA A 160 -5.94 -13.40 -3.39
CA ALA A 160 -4.69 -13.19 -4.12
C ALA A 160 -4.05 -14.53 -4.56
N GLU A 161 -4.11 -15.55 -3.69
CA GLU A 161 -3.49 -16.85 -3.90
C GLU A 161 -4.52 -17.94 -4.26
N PRO A 162 -4.30 -18.69 -5.35
CA PRO A 162 -5.23 -19.74 -5.76
C PRO A 162 -5.27 -20.90 -4.76
N GLU A 163 -4.19 -21.20 -4.04
CA GLU A 163 -4.15 -22.30 -3.06
C GLU A 163 -5.05 -22.04 -1.84
N HIS A 164 -5.16 -20.79 -1.40
CA HIS A 164 -6.09 -20.38 -0.36
C HIS A 164 -7.55 -20.36 -0.83
N ARG A 165 -7.78 -20.23 -2.14
CA ARG A 165 -9.12 -20.32 -2.76
C ARG A 165 -9.71 -21.73 -2.66
N ASP A 166 -8.86 -22.74 -2.75
CA ASP A 166 -9.27 -24.15 -2.78
C ASP A 166 -9.49 -24.73 -1.37
N ARG A 167 -9.03 -24.04 -0.32
CA ARG A 167 -9.19 -24.44 1.09
C ARG A 167 -9.89 -23.36 1.93
N PRO A 168 -11.16 -23.01 1.62
CA PRO A 168 -11.88 -21.93 2.31
C PRO A 168 -12.05 -22.18 3.82
N LEU A 169 -12.13 -23.45 4.24
CA LEU A 169 -12.23 -23.83 5.65
C LEU A 169 -10.98 -23.44 6.46
N GLY A 170 -9.78 -23.53 5.87
CA GLY A 170 -8.53 -23.12 6.51
C GLY A 170 -8.46 -21.60 6.70
N VAL A 171 -8.87 -20.84 5.67
CA VAL A 171 -8.95 -19.37 5.72
C VAL A 171 -9.92 -18.95 6.80
N MET A 172 -11.12 -19.54 6.87
CA MET A 172 -12.09 -19.24 7.93
C MET A 172 -11.52 -19.49 9.34
N GLY A 173 -10.80 -20.59 9.55
CA GLY A 173 -10.16 -20.89 10.83
C GLY A 173 -9.15 -19.82 11.26
N ILE A 174 -8.27 -19.42 10.33
CA ILE A 174 -7.28 -18.36 10.58
C ILE A 174 -7.98 -17.01 10.80
N THR A 175 -9.01 -16.69 10.03
CA THR A 175 -9.79 -15.46 10.19
C THR A 175 -10.39 -15.37 11.59
N ILE A 176 -11.08 -16.42 12.04
CA ILE A 176 -11.68 -16.46 13.38
C ILE A 176 -10.60 -16.32 14.46
N PHE A 177 -9.48 -17.03 14.31
CA PHE A 177 -8.37 -16.96 15.24
C PHE A 177 -7.77 -15.54 15.33
N LEU A 178 -7.48 -14.91 14.18
CA LEU A 178 -6.95 -13.55 14.12
C LEU A 178 -7.91 -12.52 14.70
N LEU A 179 -9.22 -12.64 14.41
CA LEU A 179 -10.24 -11.78 14.99
C LEU A 179 -10.31 -11.93 16.51
N ALA A 180 -10.27 -13.16 17.02
CA ALA A 180 -10.26 -13.41 18.46
C ALA A 180 -9.00 -12.86 19.14
N LEU A 181 -7.83 -13.04 18.51
CA LEU A 181 -6.56 -12.50 19.01
C LEU A 181 -6.59 -10.96 19.02
N CYS A 182 -7.02 -10.33 17.92
CA CYS A 182 -7.13 -8.87 17.84
C CYS A 182 -8.08 -8.32 18.89
N TRP A 183 -9.26 -8.95 19.05
CA TRP A 183 -10.22 -8.58 20.09
C TRP A 183 -9.60 -8.68 21.49
N TRP A 184 -8.90 -9.78 21.77
CA TRP A 184 -8.23 -9.98 23.07
C TRP A 184 -7.18 -8.91 23.33
N VAL A 185 -6.26 -8.67 22.39
CA VAL A 185 -5.19 -7.68 22.55
C VAL A 185 -5.75 -6.27 22.68
N PHE A 186 -6.62 -5.84 21.77
CA PHE A 186 -7.06 -4.45 21.73
C PHE A 186 -8.03 -4.07 22.85
N ILE A 187 -8.93 -4.98 23.22
CA ILE A 187 -9.95 -4.67 24.25
C ILE A 187 -9.45 -5.02 25.65
N LYS A 188 -8.86 -6.20 25.86
CA LYS A 188 -8.46 -6.62 27.21
C LYS A 188 -7.07 -6.15 27.61
N GLN A 189 -6.12 -6.15 26.68
CA GLN A 189 -4.72 -5.88 27.03
C GLN A 189 -4.37 -4.40 26.94
N LEU A 190 -4.78 -3.72 25.87
CA LEU A 190 -4.39 -2.34 25.58
C LEU A 190 -5.39 -1.27 26.04
N ASP A 191 -6.66 -1.63 26.30
CA ASP A 191 -7.75 -0.71 26.68
C ASP A 191 -7.84 0.55 25.77
N ILE A 192 -7.54 0.39 24.47
CA ILE A 192 -7.67 1.49 23.51
C ILE A 192 -9.11 1.58 23.04
N ARG A 193 -9.66 2.81 23.02
CA ARG A 193 -11.00 3.11 22.49
C ARG A 193 -10.99 3.14 20.95
N VAL A 194 -10.94 1.96 20.33
CA VAL A 194 -11.21 1.80 18.88
C VAL A 194 -12.63 1.28 18.69
N SER A 195 -13.35 1.79 17.70
CA SER A 195 -14.68 1.28 17.31
C SER A 195 -14.56 -0.16 16.82
N VAL A 196 -14.93 -1.13 17.66
CA VAL A 196 -14.83 -2.57 17.34
C VAL A 196 -15.95 -2.99 16.37
N TRP A 197 -17.13 -2.41 16.56
CA TRP A 197 -18.36 -2.70 15.84
C TRP A 197 -18.83 -1.50 15.03
N PRO A 198 -19.61 -1.72 13.96
CA PRO A 198 -20.10 -0.65 13.11
C PRO A 198 -20.90 0.38 13.93
N GLN A 199 -20.62 1.65 13.68
CA GLN A 199 -21.31 2.78 14.29
C GLN A 199 -22.22 3.37 13.20
N PHE A 200 -23.46 2.90 13.13
CA PHE A 200 -24.48 3.44 12.23
C PHE A 200 -25.14 4.67 12.81
#